data_AF-A0A9N9PJ23-F1
#
_entry.id   AF-A0A9N9PJ23-F1
#
_cell.length_a   1.000
_cell.length_b   1.000
_cell.length_c   1.000
_cell.angle_alpha   90.00
_cell.angle_beta   90.00
_cell.angle_gamma   90.00
#
_symmetry.space_group_name_H-M   'P 1'
#
loop_
_entity.id
_entity.type
_entity.pdbx_description
1 polymer ?
#
loop_
_entity_poly.entity_id
_entity_poly.type
_entity_poly.pdbx_seq_one_letter_code
_entity_poly.pdbx_strand_id
1 'polypeptide(L)'
;YRYYGENSCVLHEGRGQCIGAPGWRRLLRFTSSSINSGKRDIHLGNVSDPVYLYHGIFEWDNCHKHFHFQHYGKFSFGQTPGHKVGFCLQTTWRYFNTEHTYLSTPYDTCAYQGISVGWGDDYVAGL
;
A
#
# COMPACT_ATOMS: atom_id res chain seq x y z
N TYR A 1 13.69 -9.11 16.18
CA TYR A 1 13.87 -10.16 15.16
C TYR A 1 12.55 -10.86 14.91
N ARG A 2 12.30 -11.39 13.71
CA ARG A 2 11.12 -12.20 13.37
C ARG A 2 11.55 -13.40 12.51
N TYR A 3 11.01 -14.58 12.78
CA TYR A 3 11.28 -15.79 11.98
C TYR A 3 10.23 -15.93 10.88
N TYR A 4 10.66 -16.37 9.70
CA TYR A 4 9.81 -16.70 8.57
C TYR A 4 10.14 -18.11 8.06
N GLY A 5 9.14 -18.99 8.01
CA GLY A 5 9.30 -20.35 7.48
C GLY A 5 9.33 -20.39 5.96
N GLU A 6 9.65 -21.55 5.39
CA GLU A 6 9.75 -21.77 3.93
C GLU A 6 8.46 -21.48 3.18
N ASN A 7 7.32 -21.73 3.80
CA ASN A 7 5.99 -21.48 3.21
C ASN A 7 5.44 -20.08 3.53
N SER A 8 6.29 -19.15 3.98
CA SER A 8 5.82 -17.82 4.34
C SER A 8 5.44 -17.04 3.09
N CYS A 9 4.21 -16.53 3.04
CA CYS A 9 3.71 -15.79 1.87
C CYS A 9 4.58 -14.57 1.53
N VAL A 10 5.26 -13.96 2.51
CA VAL A 10 6.12 -12.78 2.31
C VAL A 10 7.38 -13.05 1.47
N LEU A 11 7.67 -14.32 1.19
CA LEU A 11 8.70 -14.74 0.21
C LEU A 11 8.22 -14.55 -1.24
N HIS A 12 6.91 -14.42 -1.44
CA HIS A 12 6.23 -14.44 -2.74
C HIS A 12 5.10 -13.37 -2.78
N GLU A 13 5.30 -12.23 -2.13
CA GLU A 13 4.31 -11.15 -2.04
C GLU A 13 4.26 -10.34 -3.35
N GLY A 14 3.37 -10.72 -4.27
CA GLY A 14 3.26 -10.13 -5.61
C GLY A 14 4.51 -10.32 -6.48
N ARG A 15 4.86 -9.31 -7.30
CA ARG A 15 6.12 -9.22 -8.06
C ARG A 15 7.32 -8.90 -7.17
N GLY A 16 7.08 -8.68 -5.88
CA GLY A 16 8.08 -8.38 -4.88
C GLY A 16 8.42 -9.55 -3.97
N GLN A 17 9.59 -9.45 -3.36
CA GLN A 17 9.99 -10.33 -2.27
C GLN A 17 10.16 -9.48 -1.03
N CYS A 18 9.18 -9.44 -0.11
CA CYS A 18 9.32 -8.68 1.14
C CYS A 18 10.53 -9.14 1.96
N ILE A 19 10.91 -10.42 1.83
CA ILE A 19 12.19 -10.97 2.30
C ILE A 19 12.79 -11.89 1.23
N GLY A 20 14.13 -11.93 1.12
CA GLY A 20 14.82 -12.73 0.09
C GLY A 20 14.99 -14.23 0.38
N ALA A 21 14.75 -14.70 1.62
CA ALA A 21 14.84 -16.11 1.99
C ALA A 21 14.18 -16.39 3.37
N PRO A 22 13.89 -17.66 3.72
CA PRO A 22 13.43 -18.06 5.06
C PRO A 22 14.45 -17.78 6.17
N GLY A 23 14.02 -17.85 7.43
CA GLY A 23 14.87 -17.72 8.62
C GLY A 23 14.61 -16.47 9.47
N TRP A 24 15.53 -16.19 10.39
CA TRP A 24 15.46 -15.03 11.28
C TRP A 24 15.86 -13.74 10.55
N ARG A 25 15.00 -12.72 10.66
CA ARG A 25 15.21 -11.40 10.06
C ARG A 25 15.23 -10.31 11.12
N ARG A 26 16.20 -9.41 11.02
CA ARG A 26 16.16 -8.11 11.69
C ARG A 26 15.41 -7.16 10.76
N LEU A 27 14.30 -6.62 11.24
CA LEU A 27 13.40 -5.79 10.44
C LEU A 27 13.48 -4.35 10.94
N LEU A 28 13.69 -3.41 10.02
CA LEU A 28 13.36 -2.02 10.26
C LEU A 28 11.87 -1.85 9.96
N ARG A 29 11.08 -1.54 10.99
CA ARG A 29 9.64 -1.31 10.87
C ARG A 29 9.37 0.16 11.11
N PHE A 30 8.48 0.73 10.32
CA PHE A 30 8.05 2.11 10.44
C PHE A 30 6.59 2.21 9.99
N THR A 31 5.90 3.24 10.48
CA THR A 31 4.57 3.62 9.98
C THR A 31 4.78 4.51 8.75
N SER A 32 3.95 4.34 7.73
CA SER A 32 3.90 5.22 6.56
C SER A 32 2.50 5.79 6.44
N SER A 33 2.41 7.12 6.34
CA SER A 33 1.17 7.84 6.07
C SER A 33 1.35 8.67 4.79
N SER A 34 0.48 8.47 3.81
CA SER A 34 0.43 9.23 2.56
C SER A 34 -0.80 10.14 2.61
N ILE A 35 -0.58 11.43 2.82
CA ILE A 35 -1.66 12.41 3.06
C ILE A 35 -1.94 13.19 1.77
N ASN A 36 -3.20 13.20 1.32
CA ASN A 36 -3.62 14.05 0.21
C ASN A 36 -3.94 15.48 0.70
N SER A 37 -2.92 16.33 0.69
CA SER A 37 -3.04 17.79 0.92
C SER A 37 -3.30 18.59 -0.37
N GLY A 38 -3.62 17.91 -1.46
CA GLY A 38 -3.96 18.53 -2.74
C GLY A 38 -5.37 19.12 -2.76
N LYS A 39 -5.79 19.57 -3.96
CA LYS A 39 -7.12 20.13 -4.21
C LYS A 39 -8.09 19.15 -4.88
N ARG A 40 -7.63 17.93 -5.18
CA ARG A 40 -8.39 16.89 -5.87
C ARG A 40 -8.01 15.52 -5.33
N ASP A 41 -8.92 14.59 -5.45
CA ASP A 41 -8.69 13.19 -5.08
C ASP A 41 -7.58 12.60 -5.92
N ILE A 42 -6.77 11.75 -5.29
CA ILE A 42 -6.01 10.75 -6.02
C ILE A 42 -7.00 9.65 -6.39
N HIS A 43 -7.27 9.50 -7.68
CA HIS A 43 -8.24 8.54 -8.18
C HIS A 43 -7.54 7.48 -9.01
N LEU A 44 -7.52 6.23 -8.50
CA LEU A 44 -7.18 5.07 -9.31
C LEU A 44 -8.41 4.26 -9.69
N GLY A 45 -9.47 4.24 -8.86
CA GLY A 45 -10.74 3.60 -9.21
C GLY A 45 -10.71 2.08 -9.08
N ASN A 46 -11.54 1.40 -9.88
CA ASN A 46 -11.83 -0.03 -9.72
C ASN A 46 -10.64 -0.89 -10.15
N VAL A 47 -10.16 -1.76 -9.25
CA VAL A 47 -9.01 -2.64 -9.52
C VAL A 47 -9.25 -3.67 -10.62
N SER A 48 -10.51 -3.93 -10.96
CA SER A 48 -10.92 -4.85 -12.02
C SER A 48 -11.06 -4.17 -13.39
N ASP A 49 -10.78 -2.86 -13.50
CA ASP A 49 -10.82 -2.17 -14.79
C ASP A 49 -9.80 -2.82 -15.75
N PRO A 50 -10.21 -3.24 -16.96
CA PRO A 50 -9.32 -3.88 -17.94
C PRO A 50 -8.07 -3.06 -18.26
N VAL A 51 -8.15 -1.72 -18.22
CA VAL A 51 -7.00 -0.84 -18.46
C VAL A 51 -5.91 -1.12 -17.42
N TYR A 52 -6.27 -1.25 -16.15
CA TYR A 52 -5.30 -1.47 -15.08
C TYR A 52 -4.72 -2.89 -15.10
N LEU A 53 -5.52 -3.89 -15.47
CA LEU A 53 -5.05 -5.27 -15.64
C LEU A 53 -4.05 -5.38 -16.80
N TYR A 54 -4.31 -4.71 -17.92
CA TYR A 54 -3.42 -4.71 -19.08
C TYR A 54 -2.09 -3.99 -18.81
N HIS A 55 -2.13 -2.91 -18.04
CA HIS A 55 -0.95 -2.09 -17.73
C HIS A 55 -0.19 -2.50 -16.46
N GLY A 56 -0.67 -3.52 -15.73
CA GLY A 56 -0.01 -4.01 -14.52
C GLY A 56 0.04 -3.00 -13.37
N ILE A 57 -0.98 -2.12 -13.30
CA ILE A 57 -1.09 -1.07 -12.29
C ILE A 57 -1.40 -1.66 -10.91
N PHE A 58 -2.24 -2.70 -10.91
CA PHE A 58 -2.63 -3.46 -9.74
C PHE A 58 -2.13 -4.89 -9.82
N GLU A 59 -1.74 -5.44 -8.67
CA GLU A 59 -1.37 -6.84 -8.54
C GLU A 59 -2.06 -7.45 -7.33
N TRP A 60 -2.54 -8.69 -7.48
CA TRP A 60 -3.12 -9.43 -6.37
C TRP A 60 -2.03 -9.84 -5.38
N ASP A 61 -2.20 -9.45 -4.13
CA ASP A 61 -1.33 -9.91 -3.05
C ASP A 61 -1.94 -11.12 -2.31
N ASN A 62 -1.17 -12.21 -2.29
CA ASN A 62 -1.56 -13.44 -1.61
C ASN A 62 -1.39 -13.37 -0.09
N CYS A 63 -0.59 -12.45 0.46
CA CYS A 63 -0.48 -12.28 1.91
C CYS A 63 -1.70 -11.56 2.48
N HIS A 64 -2.07 -10.43 1.90
CA HIS A 64 -3.09 -9.51 2.40
C HIS A 64 -4.46 -9.69 1.73
N LYS A 65 -4.55 -10.55 0.71
CA LYS A 65 -5.81 -10.93 0.03
C LYS A 65 -6.55 -9.74 -0.58
N HIS A 66 -5.80 -8.82 -1.17
CA HIS A 66 -6.33 -7.69 -1.92
C HIS A 66 -5.35 -7.23 -3.01
N PHE A 67 -5.80 -6.34 -3.88
CA PHE A 67 -4.94 -5.76 -4.91
C PHE A 67 -4.06 -4.64 -4.35
N HIS A 68 -2.77 -4.66 -4.68
CA HIS A 68 -1.80 -3.62 -4.38
C HIS A 68 -1.53 -2.74 -5.58
N PHE A 69 -1.42 -1.44 -5.35
CA PHE A 69 -0.92 -0.48 -6.32
C PHE A 69 0.62 -0.57 -6.40
N GLN A 70 1.13 -0.84 -7.60
CA GLN A 70 2.55 -1.13 -7.83
C GLN A 70 3.46 0.10 -7.75
N HIS A 71 2.90 1.31 -7.65
CA HIS A 71 3.65 2.56 -7.69
C HIS A 71 3.44 3.44 -6.45
N TYR A 72 3.15 2.82 -5.31
CA TYR A 72 2.92 3.53 -4.04
C TYR A 72 4.13 4.36 -3.60
N GLY A 73 5.31 3.74 -3.56
CA GLY A 73 6.52 4.40 -3.09
C GLY A 73 7.76 3.49 -3.14
N LYS A 74 8.93 4.10 -2.95
CA LYS A 74 10.21 3.40 -2.82
C LYS A 74 10.80 3.70 -1.45
N PHE A 75 11.08 2.67 -0.67
CA PHE A 75 11.72 2.79 0.63
C PHE A 75 13.20 2.40 0.54
N SER A 76 14.06 3.10 1.25
CA SER A 76 15.48 2.74 1.40
C SER A 76 16.03 3.19 2.74
N PHE A 77 17.08 2.52 3.21
CA PHE A 77 17.85 2.92 4.38
C PHE A 77 19.32 3.06 3.99
N GLY A 78 19.76 4.30 3.79
CA GLY A 78 21.05 4.59 3.16
C GLY A 78 21.11 4.00 1.76
N GLN A 79 22.10 3.15 1.50
CA GLN A 79 22.27 2.44 0.23
C GLN A 79 21.50 1.12 0.16
N THR A 80 20.81 0.72 1.24
CA THR A 80 20.05 -0.53 1.29
C THR A 80 18.65 -0.31 0.74
N PRO A 81 18.26 -0.92 -0.39
CA PRO A 81 16.88 -0.84 -0.88
C PRO A 81 15.93 -1.56 0.09
N GLY A 82 14.76 -0.97 0.28
CA GLY A 82 13.63 -1.62 0.94
C GLY A 82 12.87 -2.50 -0.04
N HIS A 83 12.31 -3.60 0.47
CA HIS A 83 11.65 -4.61 -0.35
C HIS A 83 10.15 -4.76 -0.08
N LYS A 84 9.54 -3.90 0.76
CA LYS A 84 8.08 -3.89 0.91
C LYS A 84 7.48 -3.11 -0.26
N VAL A 85 6.99 -3.86 -1.23
CA VAL A 85 6.49 -3.36 -2.51
C VAL A 85 5.05 -3.80 -2.64
N GLY A 86 4.15 -2.83 -2.59
CA GLY A 86 2.72 -3.08 -2.73
C GLY A 86 1.95 -2.66 -1.50
N PHE A 87 1.13 -1.64 -1.71
CA PHE A 87 0.12 -1.17 -0.77
C PHE A 87 -1.12 -0.89 -1.62
N CYS A 88 -2.30 -1.18 -1.11
CA CYS A 88 -3.49 -0.64 -1.75
C CYS A 88 -3.58 0.86 -1.40
N LEU A 89 -4.01 1.72 -2.32
CA LEU A 89 -4.32 3.11 -1.99
C LEU A 89 -5.74 3.17 -1.40
N GLN A 90 -5.83 3.18 -0.07
CA GLN A 90 -7.10 3.26 0.64
C GLN A 90 -7.16 4.54 1.47
N THR A 91 -8.30 5.22 1.45
CA THR A 91 -8.56 6.34 2.33
C THR A 91 -8.92 5.82 3.73
N THR A 92 -8.04 6.04 4.71
CA THR A 92 -8.17 5.45 6.06
C THR A 92 -8.38 6.49 7.16
N TRP A 93 -7.64 7.60 7.16
CA TRP A 93 -7.72 8.63 8.19
C TRP A 93 -7.97 10.01 7.62
N ARG A 94 -8.81 10.78 8.30
CA ARG A 94 -9.07 12.18 7.99
C ARG A 94 -8.07 13.07 8.73
N TYR A 95 -7.30 13.86 7.99
CA TYR A 95 -6.26 14.72 8.52
C TYR A 95 -6.66 16.20 8.57
N PHE A 96 -7.53 16.64 7.66
CA PHE A 96 -8.00 18.02 7.61
C PHE A 96 -9.50 18.10 7.88
N ASN A 97 -9.92 19.25 8.41
CA ASN A 97 -11.32 19.57 8.60
C ASN A 97 -11.64 20.92 7.94
N THR A 98 -11.63 20.90 6.62
CA THR A 98 -11.97 22.06 5.77
C THR A 98 -13.26 21.80 5.02
N GLU A 99 -13.82 22.85 4.41
CA GLU A 99 -14.95 22.81 3.48
C GLU A 99 -14.70 21.92 2.25
N HIS A 100 -13.44 21.62 1.95
CA HIS A 100 -13.03 20.75 0.85
C HIS A 100 -12.83 19.29 1.27
N THR A 101 -12.86 18.98 2.57
CA THR A 101 -12.66 17.62 3.06
C THR A 101 -13.99 16.91 3.20
N TYR A 102 -14.21 15.83 2.44
CA TYR A 102 -15.44 15.06 2.49
C TYR A 102 -15.65 14.38 3.86
N LEU A 103 -16.92 14.22 4.25
CA LEU A 103 -17.30 13.47 5.45
C LEU A 103 -17.14 11.96 5.25
N SER A 104 -17.30 11.49 4.02
CA SER A 104 -17.14 10.10 3.60
C SER A 104 -16.32 10.05 2.32
N THR A 105 -15.68 8.91 2.07
CA THR A 105 -14.85 8.66 0.89
C THR A 105 -15.35 7.44 0.13
N PRO A 106 -15.31 7.44 -1.21
CA PRO A 106 -15.59 6.24 -2.00
C PRO A 106 -14.39 5.28 -2.05
N TYR A 107 -13.23 5.66 -1.51
CA TYR A 107 -11.98 4.88 -1.56
C TYR A 107 -11.69 4.19 -0.21
N ASP A 108 -12.74 3.73 0.49
CA ASP A 108 -12.65 3.10 1.81
C ASP A 108 -12.29 1.61 1.76
N THR A 109 -12.08 1.06 0.57
CA THR A 109 -11.65 -0.33 0.35
C THR A 109 -10.55 -0.44 -0.69
N CYS A 110 -9.75 -1.50 -0.61
CA CYS A 110 -8.75 -1.80 -1.64
C CYS A 110 -9.33 -2.27 -2.99
N ALA A 111 -10.65 -2.43 -3.13
CA ALA A 111 -11.31 -2.78 -4.39
C ALA A 111 -11.56 -1.54 -5.29
N TYR A 112 -11.59 -0.35 -4.69
CA TYR A 112 -11.75 0.92 -5.38
C TYR A 112 -10.77 1.94 -4.80
N GLN A 113 -9.61 2.07 -5.44
CA GLN A 113 -8.44 2.69 -4.81
C GLN A 113 -8.31 4.20 -5.09
N GLY A 114 -7.86 4.93 -4.08
CA GLY A 114 -7.68 6.37 -4.12
C GLY A 114 -7.50 7.00 -2.74
N ILE A 115 -7.12 8.27 -2.72
CA ILE A 115 -7.01 9.08 -1.49
C ILE A 115 -7.83 10.36 -1.65
N SER A 116 -8.91 10.48 -0.89
CA SER A 116 -9.73 11.70 -0.90
C SER A 116 -8.98 12.92 -0.38
N VAL A 117 -9.32 14.11 -0.89
CA VAL A 117 -8.78 15.39 -0.41
C VAL A 117 -8.96 15.52 1.11
N GLY A 118 -7.86 15.80 1.79
CA GLY A 118 -7.78 15.99 3.24
C GLY A 118 -7.84 14.72 4.09
N TRP A 119 -7.72 13.57 3.44
CA TRP A 119 -7.52 12.28 4.07
C TRP A 119 -6.12 11.72 3.73
N GLY A 120 -5.79 10.59 4.34
CA GLY A 120 -4.57 9.85 4.08
C GLY A 120 -4.76 8.33 4.08
N ASP A 121 -3.77 7.67 3.52
CA ASP A 121 -3.58 6.23 3.55
C ASP A 121 -2.46 5.88 4.53
N ASP A 122 -2.77 5.05 5.51
CA ASP A 122 -1.95 4.84 6.70
C ASP A 122 -1.68 3.35 6.92
N TYR A 123 -0.40 3.00 6.82
CA TYR A 123 0.10 1.66 7.12
C TYR A 123 0.93 1.71 8.38
N VAL A 124 0.36 1.22 9.49
CA VAL A 124 1.05 1.19 10.78
C VAL A 124 2.19 0.18 10.79
N ALA A 125 3.24 0.50 11.54
CA ALA A 125 4.40 -0.35 11.71
C ALA A 125 3.98 -1.75 12.17
N GLY A 126 4.11 -2.70 11.25
CA GLY A 126 3.95 -4.11 11.56
C GLY A 126 2.70 -4.80 11.04
N LEU A 127 1.91 -4.12 10.20
CA LEU A 127 1.16 -4.78 9.13
C LEU A 127 2.10 -5.63 8.27
#